data_AF-A0A4E0RKG6-F1
#
_entry.id   AF-A0A4E0RKG6-F1
#
_cell.length_a   1.000
_cell.length_b   1.000
_cell.length_c   1.000
_cell.angle_alpha   90.00
_cell.angle_beta   90.00
_cell.angle_gamma   90.00
#
_symmetry.space_group_name_H-M   'P 1'
#
loop_
_entity.id
_entity.type
_entity.pdbx_description
1 polymer ?
#
loop_
_entity_poly.entity_id
_entity_poly.type
_entity_poly.pdbx_seq_one_letter_code
_entity_poly.pdbx_strand_id
1 'polypeptide(L)'
;MLKFHKIVIEAGGDKPCEHDRVVVHLDVQVNGEVKSAGQTLTFDLGHAEDFGIVKFVDHVVETMGLGEQCIVSVPCSLALTDADRKRWDLESISPHDELALKFRLHDIQKIKKFWQMSESEKVLMTGVMKRRGNKLVKTKQYVRAFHTYKLGIRFLRGSVTVQTDANGGRKDECAAFESDGARQLLVLCYSNAALCLLHLVSLLTASSSTPGTLDDTARHMVLLCIKYCTLATELDPNYAKSWFRLAKAQALLGEYNTAIQSAERSLHCLKTHSPGTDGCEPLIREVESSLSDWRSALIDATRQERSAVRRAVLRRYRDASTWSDDEDDDEDAIERLPISVWSNHLAANMMSLHEELEAFGEKMPEPNMSRSGRGANRINSRLSTIQDEDSEVDEMF
;
A
#
# COMPACT_ATOMS: atom_id res chain seq x y z
N MET A 1 -7.63 -16.28 -20.00
CA MET A 1 -6.60 -16.77 -20.94
C MET A 1 -7.25 -16.98 -22.28
N LEU A 2 -6.67 -16.43 -23.34
CA LEU A 2 -7.09 -16.69 -24.72
C LEU A 2 -6.89 -18.19 -25.00
N LYS A 3 -7.96 -18.92 -25.30
CA LYS A 3 -7.86 -20.32 -25.71
C LYS A 3 -7.46 -20.34 -27.18
N PHE A 4 -6.22 -20.71 -27.46
CA PHE A 4 -5.71 -20.94 -28.80
C PHE A 4 -5.25 -22.38 -28.96
N HIS A 5 -5.38 -22.93 -30.17
CA HIS A 5 -4.88 -24.25 -30.47
C HIS A 5 -3.44 -24.13 -30.96
N LYS A 6 -2.50 -24.71 -30.21
CA LYS A 6 -1.06 -24.67 -30.50
C LYS A 6 -0.59 -26.06 -30.90
N ILE A 7 -0.02 -26.16 -32.10
CA ILE A 7 0.61 -27.37 -32.62
C ILE A 7 2.12 -27.12 -32.65
N VAL A 8 2.87 -27.88 -31.86
CA VAL A 8 4.33 -27.80 -31.82
C VAL A 8 4.90 -28.69 -32.92
N ILE A 9 5.67 -28.09 -33.84
CA ILE A 9 6.36 -28.81 -34.93
C ILE A 9 7.72 -29.27 -34.42
N GLU A 10 8.48 -28.35 -33.82
CA GLU A 10 9.78 -28.62 -33.23
C GLU A 10 9.75 -28.13 -31.78
N ALA A 11 10.08 -28.99 -30.83
CA ALA A 11 10.11 -28.62 -29.42
C ALA A 11 11.35 -27.77 -29.11
N GLY A 12 11.14 -26.67 -28.39
CA GLY A 12 12.23 -25.82 -27.89
C GLY A 12 12.69 -26.21 -26.49
N GLY A 13 13.77 -25.55 -26.05
CA GLY A 13 14.35 -25.74 -24.72
C GLY A 13 13.85 -24.70 -23.70
N ASP A 14 14.73 -23.76 -23.34
CA ASP A 14 14.50 -22.73 -22.33
C ASP A 14 13.33 -21.80 -22.68
N LYS A 15 12.43 -21.54 -21.74
CA LYS A 15 11.35 -20.58 -21.90
C LYS A 15 11.81 -19.15 -21.57
N PRO A 16 11.30 -18.13 -22.30
CA PRO A 16 11.60 -16.73 -21.98
C PRO A 16 10.88 -16.31 -20.69
N CYS A 17 11.49 -15.41 -19.93
CA CYS A 17 10.86 -14.79 -18.76
C CYS A 17 10.25 -13.42 -19.13
N GLU A 18 9.31 -12.93 -18.30
CA GLU A 18 8.75 -11.59 -18.50
C GLU A 18 9.89 -10.55 -18.51
N HIS A 19 9.83 -9.64 -19.49
CA HIS A 19 10.81 -8.59 -19.81
C HIS A 19 12.09 -9.05 -20.53
N ASP A 20 12.29 -10.34 -20.80
CA ASP A 20 13.39 -10.79 -21.67
C ASP A 20 13.17 -10.30 -23.11
N ARG A 21 14.27 -10.02 -23.80
CA ARG A 21 14.26 -9.58 -25.19
C ARG A 21 14.23 -10.81 -26.08
N VAL A 22 13.18 -10.95 -26.90
CA VAL A 22 12.97 -12.11 -27.76
C VAL A 22 13.04 -11.73 -29.25
N VAL A 23 13.58 -12.64 -30.06
CA VAL A 23 13.61 -12.55 -31.52
C VAL A 23 12.78 -13.69 -32.10
N VAL A 24 11.69 -13.34 -32.77
CA VAL A 24 10.70 -14.31 -33.26
C VAL A 24 10.46 -14.10 -34.74
N HIS A 25 10.49 -15.17 -35.52
CA HIS A 25 10.02 -15.15 -36.91
C HIS A 25 8.55 -15.53 -36.94
N LEU A 26 7.76 -14.73 -37.64
CA LEU A 26 6.31 -14.89 -37.79
C LEU A 26 5.96 -15.01 -39.27
N ASP A 27 5.24 -16.07 -39.60
CA ASP A 27 4.50 -16.20 -40.85
C ASP A 27 2.99 -16.18 -40.55
N VAL A 28 2.27 -15.33 -41.28
CA VAL A 28 0.84 -15.10 -41.14
C VAL A 28 0.12 -15.69 -42.34
N GLN A 29 -0.73 -16.68 -42.08
CA GLN A 29 -1.59 -17.32 -43.07
C GLN A 29 -3.06 -17.17 -42.66
N VAL A 30 -3.93 -16.81 -43.62
CA VAL A 30 -5.37 -16.67 -43.40
C VAL A 30 -6.08 -17.58 -44.39
N ASN A 31 -6.91 -18.50 -43.90
CA ASN A 31 -7.67 -19.44 -44.74
C ASN A 31 -6.81 -20.18 -45.80
N GLY A 32 -5.55 -20.47 -45.49
CA GLY A 32 -4.62 -21.13 -46.42
C GLY A 32 -3.81 -20.18 -47.32
N GLU A 33 -4.14 -18.88 -47.37
CA GLU A 33 -3.36 -17.88 -48.11
C GLU A 33 -2.28 -17.23 -47.22
N VAL A 34 -1.04 -17.22 -47.70
CA VAL A 34 0.08 -16.58 -46.99
C VAL A 34 0.00 -15.08 -47.22
N LYS A 35 -0.41 -14.33 -46.18
CA LYS A 35 -0.52 -12.86 -46.25
C LYS A 35 0.79 -12.16 -45.88
N SER A 36 1.57 -12.74 -44.98
CA SER A 36 2.90 -12.24 -44.67
C SER A 36 3.83 -13.38 -44.30
N ALA A 37 5.02 -13.44 -44.89
CA ALA A 37 6.01 -14.47 -44.62
C ALA A 37 7.35 -13.83 -44.24
N GLY A 38 8.00 -14.42 -43.23
CA GLY A 38 9.37 -14.10 -42.84
C GLY A 38 9.51 -12.84 -41.98
N GLN A 39 8.46 -12.36 -41.32
CA GLN A 39 8.58 -11.17 -40.47
C GLN A 39 9.42 -11.49 -39.24
N THR A 40 10.54 -10.79 -39.07
CA THR A 40 11.38 -10.92 -37.87
C THR A 40 11.00 -9.86 -36.86
N LEU A 41 10.37 -10.26 -35.77
CA LEU A 41 9.91 -9.39 -34.71
C LEU A 41 10.91 -9.42 -33.55
N THR A 42 11.31 -8.25 -33.07
CA THR A 42 12.17 -8.11 -31.87
C THR A 42 11.48 -7.25 -30.83
N PHE A 43 11.22 -7.82 -29.66
CA PHE A 43 10.47 -7.13 -28.60
C PHE A 43 10.78 -7.70 -27.22
N ASP A 44 10.32 -6.98 -26.19
CA ASP A 44 10.47 -7.42 -24.81
C ASP A 44 9.18 -8.11 -24.35
N LEU A 45 9.30 -9.34 -23.85
CA LEU A 45 8.15 -10.15 -23.43
C LEU A 45 7.34 -9.43 -22.34
N GLY A 46 6.02 -9.43 -22.49
CA GLY A 46 5.08 -8.70 -21.63
C GLY A 46 4.82 -7.26 -22.07
N HIS A 47 5.61 -6.73 -23.02
CA HIS A 47 5.56 -5.34 -23.50
C HIS A 47 5.50 -5.23 -25.03
N ALA A 48 4.97 -6.25 -25.71
CA ALA A 48 4.84 -6.31 -27.18
C ALA A 48 4.21 -5.03 -27.79
N GLU A 49 3.23 -4.44 -27.11
CA GLU A 49 2.57 -3.21 -27.56
C GLU A 49 3.51 -2.01 -27.73
N ASP A 50 4.57 -1.91 -26.91
CA ASP A 50 5.52 -0.80 -26.97
C ASP A 50 6.34 -0.85 -28.27
N PHE A 51 6.43 -2.04 -28.87
CA PHE A 51 7.06 -2.30 -30.17
C PHE A 51 6.04 -2.36 -31.32
N GLY A 52 4.77 -2.05 -31.04
CA GLY A 52 3.70 -2.10 -32.03
C GLY A 52 3.26 -3.51 -32.42
N ILE A 53 3.57 -4.51 -31.60
CA ILE A 53 3.23 -5.91 -31.82
C ILE A 53 1.93 -6.26 -31.10
N VAL A 54 1.13 -7.12 -31.72
CA VAL A 54 -0.16 -7.60 -31.20
C VAL A 54 0.06 -8.35 -29.90
N LYS A 55 -0.74 -8.03 -28.86
CA LYS A 55 -0.69 -8.72 -27.54
C LYS A 55 -0.78 -10.24 -27.65
N PHE A 56 -1.52 -10.75 -28.62
CA PHE A 56 -1.66 -12.18 -28.85
C PHE A 56 -0.31 -12.88 -29.08
N VAL A 57 0.58 -12.27 -29.86
CA VAL A 57 1.93 -12.77 -30.12
C VAL A 57 2.71 -12.93 -28.81
N ASP A 58 2.58 -11.97 -27.90
CA ASP A 58 3.21 -11.99 -26.57
C ASP A 58 2.80 -13.23 -25.76
N HIS A 59 1.50 -13.54 -25.73
CA HIS A 59 0.95 -14.69 -25.01
C HIS A 59 1.38 -16.02 -25.63
N VAL A 60 1.51 -16.08 -26.96
CA VAL A 60 2.01 -17.29 -27.63
C VAL A 60 3.48 -17.52 -27.29
N VAL A 61 4.30 -16.48 -27.42
CA VAL A 61 5.76 -16.57 -27.20
C VAL A 61 6.09 -16.90 -25.74
N GLU A 62 5.30 -16.45 -24.77
CA GLU A 62 5.42 -16.86 -23.36
C GLU A 62 5.30 -18.39 -23.17
N THR A 63 4.57 -19.07 -24.03
CA THR A 63 4.42 -20.54 -23.98
C THR A 63 5.50 -21.30 -24.76
N MET A 64 6.36 -20.62 -25.51
CA MET A 64 7.36 -21.22 -26.40
C MET A 64 8.72 -21.39 -25.71
N GLY A 65 9.46 -22.42 -26.09
CA GLY A 65 10.89 -22.59 -25.76
C GLY A 65 11.82 -22.04 -26.85
N LEU A 66 13.07 -21.75 -26.49
CA LEU A 66 14.12 -21.33 -27.42
C LEU A 66 14.28 -22.37 -28.54
N GLY A 67 14.26 -21.92 -29.79
CA GLY A 67 14.33 -22.78 -30.97
C GLY A 67 13.01 -23.44 -31.37
N GLU A 68 11.93 -23.29 -30.58
CA GLU A 68 10.64 -23.91 -30.87
C GLU A 68 10.01 -23.36 -32.15
N GLN A 69 9.45 -24.26 -32.96
CA GLN A 69 8.56 -23.93 -34.06
C GLN A 69 7.15 -24.39 -33.74
N CYS A 70 6.18 -23.48 -33.78
CA CYS A 70 4.78 -23.81 -33.55
C CYS A 70 3.88 -23.16 -34.59
N ILE A 71 2.75 -23.82 -34.88
CA ILE A 71 1.63 -23.23 -35.60
C ILE A 71 0.52 -23.02 -34.60
N VAL A 72 -0.04 -21.82 -34.59
CA VAL A 72 -1.16 -21.44 -33.74
C VAL A 72 -2.34 -21.07 -34.61
N SER A 73 -3.47 -21.76 -34.42
CA SER A 73 -4.73 -21.44 -35.08
C SER A 73 -5.71 -20.80 -34.11
N VAL A 74 -6.24 -19.63 -34.52
CA VAL A 74 -7.23 -18.86 -33.74
C VAL A 74 -8.20 -18.14 -34.68
N PRO A 75 -9.49 -18.05 -34.32
CA PRO A 75 -10.42 -17.18 -35.05
C PRO A 75 -9.99 -15.70 -35.01
N CYS A 76 -10.05 -15.00 -36.15
CA CYS A 76 -9.61 -13.59 -36.26
C CYS A 76 -10.27 -12.65 -35.24
N SER A 77 -11.53 -12.90 -34.88
CA SER A 77 -12.30 -12.14 -33.88
C SER A 77 -11.70 -12.16 -32.47
N LEU A 78 -10.97 -13.22 -32.11
CA LEU A 78 -10.43 -13.42 -30.77
C LEU A 78 -8.97 -12.96 -30.65
N ALA A 79 -8.20 -13.06 -31.74
CA ALA A 79 -6.77 -12.75 -31.75
C ALA A 79 -6.45 -11.28 -32.04
N LEU A 80 -7.30 -10.58 -32.80
CA LEU A 80 -6.99 -9.26 -33.36
C LEU A 80 -8.01 -8.21 -32.93
N THR A 81 -7.50 -7.08 -32.45
CA THR A 81 -8.30 -5.85 -32.29
C THR A 81 -8.51 -5.17 -33.65
N ASP A 82 -9.49 -4.27 -33.81
CA ASP A 82 -9.68 -3.52 -35.05
C ASP A 82 -8.42 -2.76 -35.49
N ALA A 83 -7.65 -2.25 -34.52
CA ALA A 83 -6.36 -1.60 -34.77
C ALA A 83 -5.29 -2.58 -35.30
N ASP A 84 -5.34 -3.85 -34.90
CA ASP A 84 -4.40 -4.88 -35.33
C ASP A 84 -4.76 -5.41 -36.72
N ARG A 85 -6.06 -5.50 -37.03
CA ARG A 85 -6.56 -5.82 -38.39
C ARG A 85 -6.05 -4.82 -39.42
N LYS A 86 -6.04 -3.53 -39.08
CA LYS A 86 -5.47 -2.48 -39.94
C LYS A 86 -3.95 -2.57 -40.07
N ARG A 87 -3.24 -3.04 -39.04
CA ARG A 87 -1.76 -3.17 -39.07
C ARG A 87 -1.27 -4.33 -39.95
N TRP A 88 -2.08 -5.36 -40.10
CA TRP A 88 -1.75 -6.54 -40.89
C TRP A 88 -2.45 -6.58 -42.26
N ASP A 89 -3.05 -5.47 -42.69
CA ASP A 89 -3.83 -5.36 -43.93
C ASP A 89 -4.90 -6.47 -44.05
N LEU A 90 -5.58 -6.74 -42.94
CA LEU A 90 -6.62 -7.78 -42.79
C LEU A 90 -8.04 -7.20 -42.78
N GLU A 91 -8.24 -5.96 -43.22
CA GLU A 91 -9.55 -5.28 -43.20
C GLU A 91 -10.61 -5.98 -44.07
N SER A 92 -10.20 -6.74 -45.09
CA SER A 92 -11.11 -7.48 -46.00
C SER A 92 -11.51 -8.88 -45.52
N ILE A 93 -11.01 -9.33 -44.38
CA ILE A 93 -11.17 -10.70 -43.88
C ILE A 93 -12.36 -10.78 -42.91
N SER A 94 -13.14 -11.84 -43.03
CA SER A 94 -14.30 -12.07 -42.17
C SER A 94 -13.87 -12.31 -40.72
N PRO A 95 -14.61 -11.81 -39.72
CA PRO A 95 -14.33 -12.07 -38.30
C PRO A 95 -14.33 -13.57 -37.91
N HIS A 96 -14.91 -14.42 -38.75
CA HIS A 96 -14.99 -15.87 -38.58
C HIS A 96 -13.87 -16.65 -39.28
N ASP A 97 -13.00 -15.98 -40.03
CA ASP A 97 -11.90 -16.64 -40.73
C ASP A 97 -10.84 -17.15 -39.74
N GLU A 98 -10.26 -18.31 -40.05
CA GLU A 98 -9.22 -18.92 -39.24
C GLU A 98 -7.86 -18.32 -39.60
N LEU A 99 -7.22 -17.73 -38.59
CA LEU A 99 -5.86 -17.22 -38.67
C LEU A 99 -4.90 -18.32 -38.22
N ALA A 100 -4.02 -18.75 -39.11
CA ALA A 100 -2.92 -19.66 -38.82
C ALA A 100 -1.61 -18.86 -38.78
N LEU A 101 -1.00 -18.80 -37.60
CA LEU A 101 0.27 -18.12 -37.38
C LEU A 101 1.36 -19.14 -37.13
N LYS A 102 2.40 -19.15 -37.97
CA LYS A 102 3.59 -19.96 -37.73
C LYS A 102 4.63 -19.10 -37.02
N PHE A 103 5.04 -19.54 -35.84
CA PHE A 103 6.06 -18.88 -35.04
C PHE A 103 7.33 -19.73 -35.00
N ARG A 104 8.48 -19.06 -35.02
CA ARG A 104 9.79 -19.65 -34.69
C ARG A 104 10.54 -18.73 -33.73
N LEU A 105 10.79 -19.20 -32.51
CA LEU A 105 11.57 -18.45 -31.52
C LEU A 105 13.07 -18.66 -31.79
N HIS A 106 13.74 -17.63 -32.31
CA HIS A 106 15.14 -17.74 -32.74
C HIS A 106 16.12 -17.48 -31.61
N ASP A 107 15.91 -16.41 -30.84
CA ASP A 107 16.84 -16.00 -29.78
C ASP A 107 16.10 -15.43 -28.55
N ILE A 108 16.68 -15.65 -27.37
CA ILE A 108 16.22 -15.12 -26.09
C ILE A 108 17.40 -14.44 -25.39
N GLN A 109 17.37 -13.12 -25.35
CA GLN A 109 18.32 -12.29 -24.62
C GLN A 109 17.78 -12.02 -23.22
N LYS A 110 18.23 -12.83 -22.26
CA LYS A 110 17.86 -12.70 -20.85
C LYS A 110 18.34 -11.37 -20.29
N ILE A 111 17.52 -10.74 -19.44
CA ILE A 111 17.93 -9.50 -18.77
C ILE A 111 19.19 -9.75 -17.93
N LYS A 112 20.19 -8.88 -18.11
CA LYS A 112 21.42 -8.92 -17.31
C LYS A 112 21.09 -8.87 -15.82
N LYS A 113 21.84 -9.60 -15.01
CA LYS A 113 21.70 -9.52 -13.55
C LYS A 113 22.24 -8.19 -13.05
N PHE A 114 21.78 -7.70 -11.91
CA PHE A 114 22.13 -6.35 -11.43
C PHE A 114 23.65 -6.14 -11.27
N TRP A 115 24.43 -7.19 -10.98
CA TRP A 115 25.89 -7.13 -10.87
C TRP A 115 26.62 -7.17 -12.22
N GLN A 116 25.93 -7.51 -13.32
CA GLN A 116 26.47 -7.51 -14.68
C GLN A 116 26.24 -6.17 -15.39
N MET A 117 25.46 -5.27 -14.79
CA MET A 117 25.12 -3.96 -15.35
C MET A 117 26.06 -2.88 -14.79
N SER A 118 26.40 -1.90 -15.63
CA SER A 118 27.04 -0.66 -15.16
C SER A 118 26.06 0.18 -14.33
N GLU A 119 26.58 1.12 -13.53
CA GLU A 119 25.74 2.03 -12.75
C GLU A 119 24.79 2.85 -13.63
N SER A 120 25.27 3.36 -14.77
CA SER A 120 24.45 4.08 -15.76
C SER A 120 23.38 3.17 -16.39
N GLU A 121 23.71 1.91 -16.69
CA GLU A 121 22.76 0.94 -17.22
C GLU A 121 21.65 0.60 -16.20
N LYS A 122 21.98 0.49 -14.91
CA LYS A 122 20.99 0.28 -13.83
C LYS A 122 19.99 1.43 -13.73
N VAL A 123 20.47 2.67 -13.80
CA VAL A 123 19.61 3.87 -13.76
C VAL A 123 18.68 3.90 -14.98
N LEU A 124 19.22 3.69 -16.18
CA LEU A 124 18.43 3.64 -17.42
C LEU A 124 17.37 2.54 -17.37
N MET A 125 17.76 1.31 -17.02
CA MET A 125 16.85 0.18 -16.95
C MET A 125 15.75 0.39 -15.93
N THR A 126 16.06 0.97 -14.77
CA THR A 126 15.05 1.33 -13.77
C THR A 126 14.10 2.41 -14.27
N GLY A 127 14.59 3.38 -15.05
CA GLY A 127 13.76 4.38 -15.73
C GLY A 127 12.80 3.75 -16.73
N VAL A 128 13.25 2.74 -17.48
CA VAL A 128 12.39 1.94 -18.38
C VAL A 128 11.33 1.18 -17.58
N MET A 129 11.72 0.48 -16.52
CA MET A 129 10.78 -0.24 -15.64
C MET A 129 9.72 0.68 -15.02
N LYS A 130 10.10 1.89 -14.58
CA LYS A 130 9.15 2.88 -14.06
C LYS A 130 8.10 3.27 -15.10
N ARG A 131 8.52 3.55 -16.34
CA ARG A 131 7.61 3.94 -17.43
C ARG A 131 6.65 2.80 -17.78
N ARG A 132 7.16 1.57 -17.86
CA ARG A 132 6.36 0.34 -18.08
C ARG A 132 5.34 0.13 -16.96
N GLY A 133 5.76 0.19 -15.71
CA GLY A 133 4.87 0.10 -14.56
C GLY A 133 3.76 1.16 -14.59
N ASN A 134 4.09 2.41 -14.94
CA ASN A 134 3.09 3.49 -15.04
C ASN A 134 2.05 3.20 -16.13
N LYS A 135 2.44 2.57 -17.25
CA LYS A 135 1.50 2.13 -18.29
C LYS A 135 0.56 1.04 -17.75
N LEU A 136 1.10 0.07 -17.03
CA LEU A 136 0.33 -1.04 -16.44
C LEU A 136 -0.64 -0.58 -15.34
N VAL A 137 -0.25 0.42 -14.53
CA VAL A 137 -1.16 1.04 -13.54
C VAL A 137 -2.35 1.71 -14.24
N LYS A 138 -2.13 2.39 -15.36
CA LYS A 138 -3.22 3.00 -16.16
C LYS A 138 -4.17 1.95 -16.73
N THR A 139 -3.67 0.75 -17.08
CA THR A 139 -4.50 -0.37 -17.53
C THR A 139 -5.05 -1.24 -16.40
N LYS A 140 -4.90 -0.80 -15.13
CA LYS A 140 -5.35 -1.48 -13.90
C LYS A 140 -4.75 -2.88 -13.69
N GLN A 141 -3.62 -3.19 -14.33
CA GLN A 141 -2.89 -4.45 -14.15
C GLN A 141 -1.91 -4.33 -12.98
N TYR A 142 -2.43 -4.19 -11.76
CA TYR A 142 -1.63 -3.85 -10.57
C TYR A 142 -0.59 -4.92 -10.19
N VAL A 143 -0.90 -6.21 -10.37
CA VAL A 143 0.05 -7.31 -10.09
C VAL A 143 1.29 -7.20 -10.98
N ARG A 144 1.09 -7.08 -12.30
CA ARG A 144 2.19 -6.93 -13.26
C ARG A 144 2.95 -5.62 -13.03
N ALA A 145 2.24 -4.52 -12.77
CA ALA A 145 2.86 -3.25 -12.42
C ALA A 145 3.76 -3.38 -11.19
N PHE A 146 3.29 -4.04 -10.13
CA PHE A 146 4.09 -4.29 -8.93
C PHE A 146 5.38 -5.06 -9.24
N HIS A 147 5.31 -6.11 -10.05
CA HIS A 147 6.49 -6.88 -10.47
C HIS A 147 7.50 -6.03 -11.26
N THR A 148 7.03 -5.17 -12.19
CA THR A 148 7.93 -4.25 -12.92
C THR A 148 8.65 -3.27 -12.00
N TYR A 149 7.94 -2.65 -11.03
CA TYR A 149 8.58 -1.74 -10.07
C TYR A 149 9.54 -2.49 -9.14
N LYS A 150 9.18 -3.70 -8.70
CA LYS A 150 10.05 -4.55 -7.88
C LYS A 150 11.34 -4.90 -8.61
N LEU A 151 11.28 -5.15 -9.93
CA LEU A 151 12.48 -5.37 -10.73
C LEU A 151 13.34 -4.11 -10.82
N GLY A 152 12.74 -2.94 -11.03
CA GLY A 152 13.44 -1.65 -10.98
C GLY A 152 14.14 -1.41 -9.64
N ILE A 153 13.45 -1.67 -8.52
CA ILE A 153 14.03 -1.60 -7.17
C ILE A 153 15.23 -2.53 -7.06
N ARG A 154 15.17 -3.75 -7.60
CA ARG A 154 16.30 -4.71 -7.54
C ARG A 154 17.55 -4.22 -8.26
N PHE A 155 17.42 -3.39 -9.30
CA PHE A 155 18.59 -2.86 -10.02
C PHE A 155 19.29 -1.73 -9.26
N LEU A 156 18.53 -0.83 -8.62
CA LEU A 156 19.09 0.32 -7.91
C LEU A 156 19.34 0.08 -6.41
N ARG A 157 18.75 -0.97 -5.82
CA ARG A 157 18.94 -1.27 -4.40
C ARG A 157 20.39 -1.65 -4.14
N GLY A 158 21.06 -0.85 -3.30
CA GLY A 158 22.48 -1.06 -2.96
C GLY A 158 23.46 -0.57 -4.03
N SER A 159 22.98 0.16 -5.05
CA SER A 159 23.85 0.83 -6.01
C SER A 159 24.59 1.99 -5.38
N VAL A 160 25.86 2.15 -5.74
CA VAL A 160 26.72 3.23 -5.24
C VAL A 160 26.18 4.60 -5.66
N THR A 161 25.53 4.67 -6.82
CA THR A 161 24.83 5.87 -7.30
C THR A 161 23.69 6.36 -6.41
N VAL A 162 23.13 5.48 -5.56
CA VAL A 162 22.06 5.84 -4.61
C VAL A 162 22.62 6.17 -3.23
N GLN A 163 23.75 5.57 -2.87
CA GLN A 163 24.45 5.82 -1.62
C GLN A 163 25.37 7.03 -1.78
N THR A 164 24.85 8.24 -1.59
CA THR A 164 25.75 9.38 -1.41
C THR A 164 26.28 9.36 0.00
N ASP A 165 27.59 9.20 0.13
CA ASP A 165 28.34 9.31 1.37
C ASP A 165 27.90 10.54 2.18
N ALA A 166 27.61 10.34 3.45
CA ALA A 166 27.42 11.41 4.43
C ALA A 166 28.72 12.19 4.71
N ASN A 167 29.86 11.77 4.14
CA ASN A 167 31.14 12.48 4.21
C ASN A 167 31.31 13.32 2.94
N GLY A 168 31.25 14.65 3.11
CA GLY A 168 31.39 15.66 2.06
C GLY A 168 32.75 15.69 1.36
N GLY A 169 33.08 14.62 0.63
CA GLY A 169 34.07 14.67 -0.44
C GLY A 169 33.55 15.56 -1.57
N ARG A 170 34.43 16.41 -2.10
CA ARG A 170 34.16 17.30 -3.24
C ARG A 170 33.47 16.52 -4.36
N LYS A 171 32.17 16.78 -4.56
CA LYS A 171 31.41 16.20 -5.66
C LYS A 171 31.68 17.04 -6.91
N ASP A 172 32.06 16.39 -8.01
CA ASP A 172 31.82 16.96 -9.33
C ASP A 172 30.31 17.16 -9.48
N GLU A 173 29.89 18.37 -9.88
CA GLU A 173 28.46 18.76 -9.97
C GLU A 173 27.66 17.79 -10.85
N CYS A 174 28.27 17.24 -11.91
CA CYS A 174 27.66 16.24 -12.79
C CYS A 174 27.38 14.90 -12.08
N ALA A 175 28.29 14.42 -11.23
CA ALA A 175 28.12 13.15 -10.50
C ALA A 175 27.08 13.28 -9.38
N ALA A 176 26.97 14.47 -8.77
CA ALA A 176 25.92 14.77 -7.80
C ALA A 176 24.52 14.73 -8.43
N PHE A 177 24.38 15.24 -9.65
CA PHE A 177 23.11 15.27 -10.38
C PHE A 177 22.64 13.87 -10.80
N GLU A 178 23.54 13.02 -11.29
CA GLU A 178 23.21 11.63 -11.63
C GLU A 178 22.81 10.81 -10.41
N SER A 179 23.50 11.03 -9.28
CA SER A 179 23.19 10.36 -8.02
C SER A 179 21.84 10.81 -7.42
N ASP A 180 21.54 12.11 -7.47
CA ASP A 180 20.25 12.63 -7.00
C ASP A 180 19.10 12.13 -7.89
N GLY A 181 19.31 12.08 -9.20
CA GLY A 181 18.37 11.49 -10.15
C GLY A 181 18.12 10.00 -9.90
N ALA A 182 19.16 9.22 -9.61
CA ALA A 182 19.04 7.80 -9.28
C ALA A 182 18.29 7.56 -7.95
N ARG A 183 18.58 8.38 -6.93
CA ARG A 183 17.88 8.35 -5.64
C ARG A 183 16.40 8.68 -5.80
N GLN A 184 16.08 9.76 -6.49
CA GLN A 184 14.69 10.14 -6.77
C GLN A 184 13.96 9.06 -7.57
N LEU A 185 14.63 8.45 -8.55
CA LEU A 185 14.07 7.35 -9.32
C LEU A 185 13.71 6.14 -8.44
N LEU A 186 14.58 5.79 -7.49
CA LEU A 186 14.31 4.72 -6.52
C LEU A 186 13.12 5.05 -5.59
N VAL A 187 13.04 6.28 -5.09
CA VAL A 187 11.89 6.78 -4.29
C VAL A 187 10.59 6.61 -5.07
N LEU A 188 10.57 7.01 -6.34
CA LEU A 188 9.40 6.87 -7.20
C LEU A 188 9.00 5.40 -7.41
N CYS A 189 9.97 4.51 -7.61
CA CYS A 189 9.73 3.07 -7.75
C CYS A 189 9.14 2.47 -6.47
N TYR A 190 9.70 2.78 -5.29
CA TYR A 190 9.14 2.33 -4.01
C TYR A 190 7.71 2.83 -3.80
N SER A 191 7.49 4.12 -4.03
CA SER A 191 6.17 4.71 -3.82
C SER A 191 5.12 4.16 -4.79
N ASN A 192 5.48 3.92 -6.05
CA ASN A 192 4.55 3.33 -7.02
C ASN A 192 4.31 1.84 -6.77
N ALA A 193 5.30 1.10 -6.26
CA ALA A 193 5.10 -0.27 -5.79
C ALA A 193 4.12 -0.30 -4.60
N ALA A 194 4.26 0.61 -3.65
CA ALA A 194 3.34 0.78 -2.53
C ALA A 194 1.91 1.10 -3.00
N LEU A 195 1.76 1.99 -4.00
CA LEU A 195 0.46 2.27 -4.63
C LEU A 195 -0.19 1.00 -5.20
N CYS A 196 0.58 0.16 -5.90
CA CYS A 196 0.06 -1.08 -6.47
C CYS A 196 -0.44 -2.03 -5.36
N LEU A 197 0.30 -2.14 -4.26
CA LEU A 197 -0.11 -2.95 -3.11
C LEU A 197 -1.41 -2.44 -2.48
N LEU A 198 -1.56 -1.13 -2.29
CA LEU A 198 -2.79 -0.53 -1.75
C LEU A 198 -4.01 -0.85 -2.64
N HIS A 199 -3.85 -0.76 -3.96
CA HIS A 199 -4.94 -1.14 -4.89
C HIS A 199 -5.26 -2.64 -4.83
N LEU A 200 -4.25 -3.51 -4.74
CA LEU A 200 -4.46 -4.95 -4.59
C LEU A 200 -5.20 -5.29 -3.29
N VAL A 201 -4.82 -4.66 -2.18
CA VAL A 201 -5.51 -4.82 -0.90
C VAL A 201 -6.97 -4.35 -1.02
N SER A 202 -7.21 -3.17 -1.61
CA SER A 202 -8.57 -2.66 -1.83
C SER A 202 -9.45 -3.62 -2.66
N LEU A 203 -8.89 -4.26 -3.69
CA LEU A 203 -9.60 -5.25 -4.50
C LEU A 203 -9.93 -6.53 -3.71
N LEU A 204 -9.01 -6.98 -2.85
CA LEU A 204 -9.24 -8.14 -1.99
C LEU A 204 -10.28 -7.85 -0.90
N THR A 205 -10.21 -6.69 -0.26
CA THR A 205 -11.17 -6.30 0.78
C THR A 205 -12.57 -6.12 0.19
N ALA A 206 -12.69 -5.64 -1.06
CA ALA A 206 -13.98 -5.53 -1.75
C ALA A 206 -14.59 -6.90 -2.11
N SER A 207 -13.76 -7.95 -2.21
CA SER A 207 -14.20 -9.30 -2.55
C SER A 207 -14.48 -10.17 -1.32
N SER A 208 -14.06 -9.74 -0.12
CA SER A 208 -14.27 -10.46 1.13
C SER A 208 -15.69 -10.27 1.64
N SER A 209 -16.34 -11.37 2.05
CA SER A 209 -17.71 -11.39 2.58
C SER A 209 -17.81 -11.02 4.07
N THR A 210 -16.68 -10.99 4.80
CA THR A 210 -16.64 -10.63 6.22
C THR A 210 -16.10 -9.20 6.40
N PRO A 211 -16.96 -8.21 6.67
CA PRO A 211 -16.51 -6.84 6.92
C PRO A 211 -15.70 -6.78 8.23
N GLY A 212 -14.52 -6.17 8.16
CA GLY A 212 -13.73 -5.77 9.35
C GLY A 212 -12.53 -6.64 9.71
N THR A 213 -12.31 -7.80 9.08
CA THR A 213 -11.09 -8.60 9.29
C THR A 213 -10.26 -8.69 8.01
N LEU A 214 -9.03 -8.18 8.10
CA LEU A 214 -8.03 -8.35 7.04
C LEU A 214 -7.58 -9.81 6.99
N ASP A 215 -7.74 -10.43 5.83
CA ASP A 215 -7.11 -11.71 5.52
C ASP A 215 -5.58 -11.63 5.74
N ASP A 216 -4.95 -12.73 6.11
CA ASP A 216 -3.51 -12.77 6.40
C ASP A 216 -2.68 -12.34 5.17
N THR A 217 -3.16 -12.66 3.97
CA THR A 217 -2.57 -12.21 2.70
C THR A 217 -2.64 -10.69 2.56
N ALA A 218 -3.80 -10.11 2.86
CA ALA A 218 -4.01 -8.66 2.82
C ALA A 218 -3.14 -7.95 3.86
N ARG A 219 -3.06 -8.48 5.09
CA ARG A 219 -2.17 -7.97 6.14
C ARG A 219 -0.71 -8.00 5.70
N HIS A 220 -0.25 -9.09 5.09
CA HIS A 220 1.13 -9.17 4.58
C HIS A 220 1.42 -8.12 3.51
N MET A 221 0.49 -7.87 2.58
CA MET A 221 0.63 -6.82 1.56
C MET A 221 0.66 -5.42 2.16
N VAL A 222 -0.16 -5.15 3.18
CA VAL A 222 -0.15 -3.86 3.90
C VAL A 222 1.19 -3.65 4.61
N LEU A 223 1.71 -4.67 5.32
CA LEU A 223 3.04 -4.60 5.95
C LEU A 223 4.16 -4.36 4.93
N LEU A 224 4.09 -5.01 3.77
CA LEU A 224 5.04 -4.77 2.68
C LEU A 224 4.91 -3.35 2.11
N CYS A 225 3.70 -2.79 2.04
CA CYS A 225 3.46 -1.41 1.66
C CYS A 225 4.12 -0.43 2.63
N ILE A 226 3.93 -0.63 3.94
CA ILE A 226 4.59 0.18 4.99
C ILE A 226 6.11 0.14 4.82
N LYS A 227 6.68 -1.04 4.58
CA LYS A 227 8.12 -1.20 4.35
C LYS A 227 8.62 -0.42 3.13
N TYR A 228 7.89 -0.43 2.01
CA TYR A 228 8.32 0.35 0.85
C TYR A 228 8.13 1.85 1.03
N CYS A 229 7.07 2.28 1.71
CA CYS A 229 6.86 3.69 2.03
C CYS A 229 7.93 4.22 3.00
N THR A 230 8.28 3.48 4.05
CA THR A 230 9.35 3.86 5.00
C THR A 230 10.70 4.00 4.31
N LEU A 231 11.09 3.02 3.47
CA LEU A 231 12.30 3.12 2.64
C LEU A 231 12.25 4.32 1.68
N ALA A 232 11.09 4.68 1.15
CA ALA A 232 10.95 5.85 0.30
C ALA A 232 11.11 7.17 1.08
N THR A 233 10.55 7.24 2.29
CA THR A 233 10.65 8.43 3.16
C THR A 233 12.03 8.61 3.78
N GLU A 234 12.78 7.52 3.99
CA GLU A 234 14.19 7.57 4.42
C GLU A 234 15.08 8.16 3.32
N LEU A 235 14.79 7.84 2.05
CA LEU A 235 15.55 8.35 0.91
C LEU A 235 15.18 9.80 0.55
N ASP A 236 13.89 10.15 0.61
CA ASP A 236 13.38 11.49 0.38
C ASP A 236 12.27 11.84 1.39
N PRO A 237 12.63 12.53 2.49
CA PRO A 237 11.68 12.94 3.52
C PRO A 237 10.62 13.93 3.03
N ASN A 238 10.87 14.64 1.92
CA ASN A 238 9.97 15.68 1.42
C ASN A 238 8.93 15.13 0.43
N TYR A 239 9.00 13.83 0.10
CA TYR A 239 8.09 13.23 -0.88
C TYR A 239 6.72 12.91 -0.29
N ALA A 240 5.80 13.88 -0.36
CA ALA A 240 4.47 13.81 0.24
C ALA A 240 3.66 12.55 -0.12
N LYS A 241 3.68 12.10 -1.38
CA LYS A 241 2.89 10.92 -1.81
C LYS A 241 3.27 9.65 -1.06
N SER A 242 4.54 9.48 -0.67
CA SER A 242 4.95 8.32 0.12
C SER A 242 4.43 8.39 1.56
N TRP A 243 4.46 9.56 2.19
CA TRP A 243 3.87 9.79 3.52
C TRP A 243 2.36 9.52 3.52
N PHE A 244 1.63 9.98 2.50
CA PHE A 244 0.20 9.72 2.43
C PHE A 244 -0.12 8.23 2.21
N ARG A 245 0.64 7.55 1.34
CA ARG A 245 0.50 6.10 1.12
C ARG A 245 0.84 5.31 2.38
N LEU A 246 1.83 5.77 3.16
CA LEU A 246 2.18 5.20 4.46
C LEU A 246 1.01 5.30 5.45
N ALA A 247 0.43 6.51 5.56
CA ALA A 247 -0.71 6.76 6.43
C ALA A 247 -1.91 5.86 6.09
N LYS A 248 -2.23 5.72 4.80
CA LYS A 248 -3.27 4.79 4.34
C LYS A 248 -3.00 3.34 4.73
N ALA A 249 -1.75 2.88 4.59
CA ALA A 249 -1.37 1.53 4.97
C ALA A 249 -1.47 1.30 6.48
N GLN A 250 -1.06 2.28 7.31
CA GLN A 250 -1.20 2.23 8.77
C GLN A 250 -2.67 2.24 9.21
N ALA A 251 -3.50 3.07 8.59
CA ALA A 251 -4.94 3.14 8.86
C ALA A 251 -5.64 1.81 8.52
N LEU A 252 -5.21 1.11 7.47
CA LEU A 252 -5.71 -0.24 7.15
C LEU A 252 -5.40 -1.25 8.27
N LEU A 253 -4.29 -1.11 8.99
CA LEU A 253 -3.96 -1.96 10.15
C LEU A 253 -4.69 -1.56 11.44
N GLY A 254 -5.46 -0.45 11.43
CA GLY A 254 -6.10 0.09 12.63
C GLY A 254 -5.18 0.98 13.49
N GLU A 255 -3.95 1.27 13.03
CA GLU A 255 -3.02 2.15 13.74
C GLU A 255 -3.31 3.63 13.42
N TYR A 256 -4.45 4.15 13.89
CA TYR A 256 -4.88 5.51 13.55
C TYR A 256 -3.93 6.61 14.06
N ASN A 257 -3.32 6.43 15.24
CA ASN A 257 -2.38 7.40 15.80
C ASN A 257 -1.16 7.63 14.90
N THR A 258 -0.52 6.54 14.43
CA THR A 258 0.66 6.63 13.54
C THR A 258 0.25 7.10 12.14
N ALA A 259 -0.92 6.69 11.66
CA ALA A 259 -1.48 7.13 10.39
C ALA A 259 -1.70 8.65 10.34
N ILE A 260 -2.29 9.23 11.39
CA ILE A 260 -2.55 10.68 11.48
C ILE A 260 -1.22 11.45 11.42
N GLN A 261 -0.21 11.04 12.19
CA GLN A 261 1.12 11.69 12.17
C GLN A 261 1.76 11.64 10.78
N SER A 262 1.69 10.49 10.10
CA SER A 262 2.21 10.32 8.74
C SER A 262 1.48 11.23 7.73
N ALA A 263 0.16 11.38 7.85
CA ALA A 263 -0.61 12.24 6.96
C ALA A 263 -0.45 13.73 7.24
N GLU A 264 -0.28 14.13 8.49
CA GLU A 264 0.07 15.51 8.84
C GLU A 264 1.43 15.91 8.25
N ARG A 265 2.42 14.99 8.28
CA ARG A 265 3.70 15.18 7.58
C ARG A 265 3.52 15.31 6.07
N SER A 266 2.70 14.44 5.46
CA SER A 266 2.35 14.56 4.04
C SER A 266 1.76 15.93 3.71
N LEU A 267 0.81 16.40 4.51
CA LEU A 267 0.14 17.69 4.33
C LEU A 267 1.12 18.85 4.48
N HIS A 268 2.02 18.77 5.46
CA HIS A 268 3.09 19.74 5.65
C HIS A 268 3.98 19.83 4.40
N CYS A 269 4.47 18.70 3.88
CA CYS A 269 5.29 18.66 2.66
C CYS A 269 4.56 19.23 1.42
N LEU A 270 3.24 18.99 1.30
CA LEU A 270 2.45 19.56 0.20
C LEU A 270 2.33 21.08 0.32
N LYS A 271 2.07 21.59 1.53
CA LYS A 271 1.89 23.03 1.79
C LYS A 271 3.21 23.81 1.67
N THR A 272 4.36 23.21 2.03
CA THR A 272 5.67 23.86 1.92
C THR A 272 6.20 23.92 0.48
N HIS A 273 5.99 22.88 -0.32
CA HIS A 273 6.57 22.77 -1.67
C HIS A 273 5.62 23.16 -2.81
N SER A 274 4.34 23.45 -2.54
CA SER A 274 3.36 23.81 -3.57
C SER A 274 2.45 25.01 -3.18
N PRO A 275 3.00 26.22 -2.97
CA PRO A 275 2.18 27.40 -2.64
C PRO A 275 1.37 27.98 -3.82
N GLY A 276 1.28 27.33 -4.99
CA GLY A 276 0.54 27.91 -6.13
C GLY A 276 0.32 27.05 -7.37
N THR A 277 0.23 25.72 -7.26
CA THR A 277 -0.10 24.87 -8.43
C THR A 277 -1.41 24.09 -8.23
N ASP A 278 -2.40 24.34 -9.10
CA ASP A 278 -3.74 23.74 -9.11
C ASP A 278 -3.75 22.19 -9.12
N GLY A 279 -2.62 21.55 -9.44
CA GLY A 279 -2.49 20.09 -9.51
C GLY A 279 -2.40 19.38 -8.15
N CYS A 280 -2.03 20.07 -7.07
CA CYS A 280 -1.87 19.47 -5.73
C CYS A 280 -3.13 19.54 -4.88
N GLU A 281 -4.04 20.46 -5.21
CA GLU A 281 -5.34 20.67 -4.55
C GLU A 281 -6.18 19.39 -4.36
N PRO A 282 -6.33 18.49 -5.36
CA PRO A 282 -7.12 17.27 -5.15
C PRO A 282 -6.49 16.32 -4.13
N LEU A 283 -5.14 16.25 -4.08
CA LEU A 283 -4.44 15.40 -3.13
C LEU A 283 -4.52 15.96 -1.71
N ILE A 284 -4.43 17.28 -1.56
CA ILE A 284 -4.60 17.96 -0.26
C ILE A 284 -5.99 17.66 0.30
N ARG A 285 -7.04 17.83 -0.52
CA ARG A 285 -8.42 17.51 -0.12
C ARG A 285 -8.61 16.05 0.26
N GLU A 286 -8.00 15.13 -0.50
CA GLU A 286 -8.04 13.69 -0.19
C GLU A 286 -7.36 13.38 1.16
N VAL A 287 -6.22 14.02 1.44
CA VAL A 287 -5.50 13.87 2.72
C VAL A 287 -6.32 14.43 3.87
N GLU A 288 -6.90 15.63 3.72
CA GLU A 288 -7.71 16.27 4.77
C GLU A 288 -9.00 15.49 5.06
N SER A 289 -9.67 14.97 4.02
CA SER A 289 -10.81 14.06 4.18
C SER A 289 -10.41 12.80 4.95
N SER A 290 -9.32 12.14 4.52
CA SER A 290 -8.85 10.90 5.17
C SER A 290 -8.43 11.15 6.62
N LEU A 291 -7.84 12.31 6.93
CA LEU A 291 -7.48 12.70 8.29
C LEU A 291 -8.71 12.87 9.18
N SER A 292 -9.79 13.48 8.66
CA SER A 292 -11.05 13.58 9.38
C SER A 292 -11.60 12.19 9.71
N ASP A 293 -11.61 11.29 8.72
CA ASP A 293 -12.11 9.92 8.88
C ASP A 293 -11.28 9.10 9.88
N TRP A 294 -9.96 9.26 9.89
CA TRP A 294 -9.09 8.54 10.85
C TRP A 294 -9.18 9.12 12.25
N ARG A 295 -9.42 10.43 12.40
CA ARG A 295 -9.66 11.06 13.70
C ARG A 295 -10.98 10.61 14.31
N SER A 296 -12.06 10.54 13.52
CA SER A 296 -13.33 9.98 14.01
C SER A 296 -13.18 8.50 14.35
N ALA A 297 -12.53 7.70 13.50
CA ALA A 297 -12.28 6.28 13.76
C ALA A 297 -11.44 6.05 15.04
N LEU A 298 -10.47 6.92 15.34
CA LEU A 298 -9.71 6.86 16.59
C LEU A 298 -10.59 7.14 17.82
N ILE A 299 -11.48 8.14 17.75
CA ILE A 299 -12.42 8.46 18.82
C ILE A 299 -13.40 7.29 19.00
N ASP A 300 -13.90 6.70 17.92
CA ASP A 300 -14.81 5.55 17.97
C ASP A 300 -14.11 4.31 18.54
N ALA A 301 -12.86 4.05 18.16
CA ALA A 301 -12.07 2.94 18.68
C ALA A 301 -11.82 3.08 20.19
N THR A 302 -11.42 4.26 20.65
CA THR A 302 -11.23 4.54 22.08
C THR A 302 -12.54 4.47 22.86
N ARG A 303 -13.65 4.96 22.28
CA ARG A 303 -14.99 4.80 22.86
C ARG A 303 -15.41 3.33 22.96
N GLN A 304 -15.14 2.54 21.93
CA GLN A 304 -15.46 1.11 21.92
C GLN A 304 -14.66 0.34 22.98
N GLU A 305 -13.35 0.61 23.09
CA GLU A 305 -12.49 0.05 24.13
C GLU A 305 -13.02 0.39 25.53
N ARG A 306 -13.31 1.67 25.79
CA ARG A 306 -13.93 2.14 27.05
C ARG A 306 -15.24 1.42 27.33
N SER A 307 -16.12 1.28 26.34
CA SER A 307 -17.40 0.58 26.50
C SER A 307 -17.22 -0.92 26.77
N ALA A 308 -16.19 -1.56 26.19
CA ALA A 308 -15.88 -2.96 26.41
C ALA A 308 -15.36 -3.20 27.83
N VAL A 309 -14.45 -2.34 28.32
CA VAL A 309 -14.00 -2.35 29.71
C VAL A 309 -15.17 -2.12 30.65
N ARG A 310 -16.01 -1.10 30.41
CA ARG A 310 -17.22 -0.80 31.20
C ARG A 310 -18.13 -2.02 31.31
N ARG A 311 -18.45 -2.69 30.19
CA ARG A 311 -19.26 -3.91 30.17
C ARG A 311 -18.60 -5.09 30.90
N ALA A 312 -17.30 -5.27 30.75
CA ALA A 312 -16.57 -6.34 31.44
C ALA A 312 -16.60 -6.15 32.96
N VAL A 313 -16.46 -4.91 33.44
CA VAL A 313 -16.59 -4.54 34.85
C VAL A 313 -18.01 -4.82 35.36
N LEU A 314 -19.04 -4.33 34.66
CA LEU A 314 -20.44 -4.57 35.01
C LEU A 314 -20.79 -6.06 35.12
N ARG A 315 -20.30 -6.87 34.17
CA ARG A 315 -20.53 -8.32 34.17
C ARG A 315 -19.93 -9.00 35.41
N ARG A 316 -18.68 -8.66 35.77
CA ARG A 316 -18.03 -9.21 36.97
C ARG A 316 -18.76 -8.81 38.25
N TYR A 317 -19.32 -7.60 38.27
CA TYR A 317 -20.11 -7.14 39.39
C TYR A 317 -21.44 -7.91 39.52
N ARG A 318 -22.14 -8.13 38.40
CA ARG A 318 -23.35 -8.98 38.34
C ARG A 318 -23.07 -10.40 38.84
N ASP A 319 -21.93 -10.97 38.48
CA ASP A 319 -21.54 -12.33 38.90
C ASP A 319 -21.11 -12.40 40.39
N ALA A 320 -20.58 -11.31 40.97
CA ALA A 320 -20.13 -11.24 42.37
C ALA A 320 -21.26 -11.00 43.37
N SER A 321 -22.39 -10.50 42.89
CA SER A 321 -23.53 -10.09 43.68
C SER A 321 -24.68 -11.05 43.40
N THR A 322 -25.24 -11.72 44.42
CA THR A 322 -26.60 -12.31 44.35
C THR A 322 -27.63 -11.18 44.23
N TRP A 323 -27.59 -10.45 43.13
CA TRP A 323 -28.58 -9.43 42.78
C TRP A 323 -29.72 -10.14 42.06
N SER A 324 -30.92 -9.97 42.62
CA SER A 324 -32.17 -10.48 42.05
C SER A 324 -32.40 -9.88 40.67
N ASP A 325 -32.97 -10.74 39.81
CA ASP A 325 -33.06 -10.70 38.35
C ASP A 325 -33.85 -9.55 37.71
N ASP A 326 -34.13 -8.47 38.44
CA ASP A 326 -35.05 -7.43 38.01
C ASP A 326 -34.37 -6.06 38.15
N GLU A 327 -33.58 -5.65 37.15
CA GLU A 327 -33.52 -4.26 36.69
C GLU A 327 -32.61 -4.11 35.47
N ASP A 328 -33.11 -3.29 34.55
CA ASP A 328 -32.74 -3.16 33.14
C ASP A 328 -31.25 -2.82 32.89
N ASP A 329 -30.84 -3.07 31.65
CA ASP A 329 -29.50 -2.85 31.06
C ASP A 329 -29.16 -1.35 30.95
N ASP A 330 -29.29 -0.60 32.05
CA ASP A 330 -29.08 0.84 32.15
C ASP A 330 -27.59 1.18 32.03
N GLU A 331 -27.26 2.05 31.07
CA GLU A 331 -25.90 2.51 30.77
C GLU A 331 -25.22 3.18 31.99
N ASP A 332 -26.00 3.65 32.97
CA ASP A 332 -25.60 4.36 34.19
C ASP A 332 -25.53 3.47 35.46
N ALA A 333 -25.72 2.15 35.34
CA ALA A 333 -25.76 1.25 36.50
C ALA A 333 -24.47 1.25 37.35
N ILE A 334 -23.31 1.61 36.77
CA ILE A 334 -22.04 1.73 37.51
C ILE A 334 -22.09 2.83 38.57
N GLU A 335 -22.74 3.96 38.27
CA GLU A 335 -22.78 5.12 39.16
C GLU A 335 -23.72 4.90 40.35
N ARG A 336 -24.60 3.90 40.26
CA ARG A 336 -25.55 3.51 41.31
C ARG A 336 -24.96 2.46 42.28
N LEU A 337 -23.72 2.02 42.09
CA LEU A 337 -23.13 0.96 42.91
C LEU A 337 -22.74 1.47 44.31
N PRO A 338 -23.25 0.88 45.40
CA PRO A 338 -22.85 1.28 46.74
C PRO A 338 -21.37 0.93 47.01
N ILE A 339 -20.64 1.91 47.56
CA ILE A 339 -19.19 1.84 47.87
C ILE A 339 -18.83 0.62 48.74
N SER A 340 -19.80 0.10 49.52
CA SER A 340 -19.63 -1.04 50.42
C SER A 340 -19.41 -2.40 49.73
N VAL A 341 -19.56 -2.50 48.40
CA VAL A 341 -19.39 -3.75 47.63
C VAL A 341 -17.98 -3.88 47.04
N TRP A 342 -17.12 -2.88 47.28
CA TRP A 342 -15.73 -2.91 46.83
C TRP A 342 -14.94 -3.94 47.65
N SER A 343 -14.55 -5.05 47.02
CA SER A 343 -13.73 -6.09 47.63
C SER A 343 -12.41 -6.27 46.87
N ASN A 344 -11.35 -6.64 47.59
CA ASN A 344 -10.04 -6.93 46.97
C ASN A 344 -10.09 -8.09 45.95
N HIS A 345 -11.11 -8.96 46.05
CA HIS A 345 -11.37 -10.00 45.06
C HIS A 345 -11.95 -9.45 43.75
N LEU A 346 -12.67 -8.31 43.79
CA LEU A 346 -13.14 -7.60 42.59
C LEU A 346 -11.98 -6.94 41.83
N ALA A 347 -10.95 -6.50 42.56
CA ALA A 347 -9.71 -5.93 42.03
C ALA A 347 -8.68 -6.99 41.61
N ALA A 348 -8.90 -8.28 41.92
CA ALA A 348 -8.00 -9.35 41.53
C ALA A 348 -8.10 -9.56 40.00
N ASN A 349 -6.96 -9.47 39.30
CA ASN A 349 -6.86 -9.43 37.83
C ASN A 349 -7.42 -8.17 37.14
N MET A 350 -7.64 -7.05 37.86
CA MET A 350 -7.77 -5.74 37.23
C MET A 350 -6.39 -5.21 36.83
N MET A 351 -6.32 -4.35 35.81
CA MET A 351 -5.08 -3.65 35.46
C MET A 351 -4.64 -2.81 36.67
N SER A 352 -3.34 -2.56 36.82
CA SER A 352 -2.88 -1.73 37.94
C SER A 352 -3.56 -0.35 37.88
N LEU A 353 -3.79 0.31 39.03
CA LEU A 353 -4.37 1.67 39.07
C LEU A 353 -3.64 2.64 38.12
N HIS A 354 -2.35 2.40 37.89
CA HIS A 354 -1.52 3.13 36.94
C HIS A 354 -1.94 2.88 35.47
N GLU A 355 -2.12 1.62 35.07
CA GLU A 355 -2.66 1.24 33.75
C GLU A 355 -4.10 1.71 33.57
N GLU A 356 -4.93 1.70 34.62
CA GLU A 356 -6.31 2.19 34.56
C GLU A 356 -6.35 3.71 34.34
N LEU A 357 -5.57 4.49 35.09
CA LEU A 357 -5.50 5.94 34.92
C LEU A 357 -4.98 6.30 33.51
N GLU A 358 -3.97 5.59 33.02
CA GLU A 358 -3.48 5.77 31.64
C GLU A 358 -4.53 5.36 30.59
N ALA A 359 -5.32 4.32 30.84
CA ALA A 359 -6.45 3.90 30.00
C ALA A 359 -7.63 4.89 30.01
N PHE A 360 -7.82 5.64 31.10
CA PHE A 360 -8.82 6.72 31.20
C PHE A 360 -8.28 8.11 30.77
N GLY A 361 -6.99 8.20 30.42
CA GLY A 361 -6.35 9.45 29.98
C GLY A 361 -6.02 10.42 31.12
N GLU A 362 -6.03 9.94 32.36
CA GLU A 362 -5.65 10.68 33.55
C GLU A 362 -4.24 10.28 33.98
N LYS A 363 -3.40 11.24 34.39
CA LYS A 363 -2.10 10.92 34.99
C LYS A 363 -2.26 10.89 36.50
N MET A 364 -1.73 9.84 37.13
CA MET A 364 -1.71 9.72 38.58
C MET A 364 -1.01 10.96 39.17
N PRO A 365 -1.65 11.70 40.09
CA PRO A 365 -1.03 12.86 40.71
C PRO A 365 0.26 12.43 41.40
N GLU A 366 1.38 13.07 41.06
CA GLU A 366 2.66 12.78 41.71
C GLU A 366 2.49 12.90 43.23
N PRO A 367 2.87 11.86 44.01
CA PRO A 367 2.80 11.94 45.45
C PRO A 367 3.81 13.01 45.88
N ASN A 368 3.30 14.19 46.24
CA ASN A 368 4.11 15.23 46.90
C ASN A 368 4.82 14.57 48.07
N MET A 369 6.12 14.34 47.91
CA MET A 369 7.01 13.78 48.91
C MET A 369 7.00 14.71 50.13
N SER A 370 6.05 14.47 51.02
CA SER A 370 5.93 15.13 52.31
C SER A 370 6.97 14.51 53.23
N ARG A 371 8.24 14.80 52.96
CA ARG A 371 9.32 14.42 53.86
C ARG A 371 10.54 15.31 53.69
N SER A 372 10.47 16.54 54.21
CA SER A 372 11.58 17.13 54.96
C SER A 372 11.16 18.43 55.65
N GLY A 373 11.47 18.55 56.94
CA GLY A 373 12.01 19.79 57.50
C GLY A 373 11.02 20.88 57.92
N ARG A 374 10.88 21.02 59.24
CA ARG A 374 10.50 22.23 60.00
C ARG A 374 10.70 23.57 59.25
N GLY A 375 9.68 24.41 59.22
CA GLY A 375 9.82 25.84 58.93
C GLY A 375 8.48 26.50 58.66
N ALA A 376 8.09 27.44 59.52
CA ALA A 376 6.83 28.16 59.48
C ALA A 376 6.58 28.91 58.16
N ASN A 377 5.36 28.83 57.63
CA ASN A 377 4.49 30.00 57.48
C ASN A 377 3.09 29.59 56.98
N ARG A 378 2.07 30.01 57.74
CA ARG A 378 0.67 30.01 57.32
C ARG A 378 0.49 30.99 56.17
N ILE A 379 0.00 30.53 55.02
CA ILE A 379 -0.88 31.33 54.15
C ILE A 379 -1.99 30.41 53.64
N ASN A 380 -3.23 30.83 53.90
CA ASN A 380 -4.46 30.16 53.52
C ASN A 380 -4.63 30.11 51.99
N SER A 381 -4.82 28.92 51.43
CA SER A 381 -5.61 28.73 50.22
C SER A 381 -6.53 27.52 50.41
N ARG A 382 -7.71 27.81 50.98
CA ARG A 382 -8.85 26.90 51.02
C ARG A 382 -9.20 26.48 49.58
N LEU A 383 -9.23 25.18 49.32
CA LEU A 383 -9.96 24.63 48.17
C LEU A 383 -11.42 25.07 48.28
N SER A 384 -11.94 25.70 47.23
CA SER A 384 -13.36 26.01 47.08
C SER A 384 -14.11 24.73 46.70
N THR A 385 -14.82 24.16 47.67
CA THR A 385 -15.85 23.16 47.42
C THR A 385 -17.07 23.86 46.80
N ILE A 386 -17.63 23.22 45.78
CA ILE A 386 -18.85 23.60 45.06
C ILE A 386 -19.98 23.81 46.07
N GLN A 387 -20.66 24.95 45.98
CA GLN A 387 -21.82 25.30 46.80
C GLN A 387 -23.03 24.54 46.24
N ASP A 388 -23.63 23.69 47.06
CA ASP A 388 -25.02 23.26 46.89
C ASP A 388 -25.91 24.36 47.49
N GLU A 389 -26.74 24.95 46.63
CA GLU A 389 -27.92 25.72 47.01
C GLU A 389 -28.90 24.75 47.67
N ASP A 390 -29.23 24.96 48.94
CA ASP A 390 -30.59 24.84 49.47
C ASP A 390 -30.62 24.98 51.00
N SER A 391 -31.70 25.60 51.47
CA SER A 391 -32.20 25.68 52.86
C SER A 391 -31.72 26.89 53.68
N GLU A 392 -32.46 27.99 53.75
CA GLU A 392 -33.64 28.24 54.60
C GLU A 392 -33.32 28.74 56.03
N VAL A 393 -33.92 29.90 56.32
CA VAL A 393 -34.44 30.47 57.58
C VAL A 393 -33.54 30.81 58.79
N ASP A 394 -33.79 32.04 59.26
CA ASP A 394 -33.83 32.54 60.64
C ASP A 394 -32.55 32.51 61.50
N GLU A 395 -32.03 33.68 61.89
CA GLU A 395 -32.52 34.41 63.06
C GLU A 395 -31.68 35.68 63.32
N MET A 396 -32.34 36.66 63.93
CA MET A 396 -31.87 37.98 64.33
C MET A 396 -30.60 37.98 65.18
N PHE A 397 -29.71 38.96 64.96
CA PHE A 397 -29.47 40.10 65.89
C PHE A 397 -28.53 41.13 65.24
#